data_AF-X0UMD8-F1
#
_entry.id   AF-X0UMD8-F1
#
_cell.length_a   1.000
_cell.length_b   1.000
_cell.length_c   1.000
_cell.angle_alpha   90.00
_cell.angle_beta   90.00
_cell.angle_gamma   90.00
#
_symmetry.space_group_name_H-M   'P 1'
#
loop_
_entity.id
_entity.type
_entity.pdbx_description
1 polymer ?
#
loop_
_entity_poly.entity_id
_entity_poly.type
_entity_poly.pdbx_seq_one_letter_code
_entity_poly.pdbx_strand_id
1 'polypeptide(L)'
;AKTIHRLLEYSPKRGTFIKNSENPIKTDVIILDEVSMIDILLMNSLLKAVSSGTILILIGDVDQLPSVGPGNILKDIIDSETIPVVRLTRIFRQDQRSLIIVNAHRVNEGKYPVIKGERERDFYFIEEEDPQVAAQKIINLCTVRLPSKYKIDPVGDIQVLSPMYKGEVGADNLNYSLREALNSKGKQIKYGNHSFRVNDKVMQIKNNYDKEVFNGDIGRVKNIDAEEHILEVNFYGKKVRYDFSELGELVLAYAITVHKSQG
;
A
#
# COMPACT_ATOMS: atom_id res chain seq x y z
N ALA A 1 11.98 -13.09 -2.93
CA ALA A 1 11.15 -12.79 -1.75
C ALA A 1 9.74 -13.37 -1.96
N LYS A 2 9.04 -13.70 -0.87
CA LYS A 2 7.64 -14.19 -0.88
C LYS A 2 6.92 -13.56 0.31
N THR A 3 5.60 -13.39 0.25
CA THR A 3 4.82 -13.02 1.43
C THR A 3 4.91 -14.10 2.51
N ILE A 4 4.73 -13.74 3.78
CA ILE A 4 4.75 -14.70 4.90
C ILE A 4 3.70 -15.79 4.69
N HIS A 5 2.52 -15.44 4.20
CA HIS A 5 1.45 -16.40 3.88
C HIS A 5 1.88 -17.45 2.85
N ARG A 6 2.65 -17.04 1.83
CA ARG A 6 3.18 -17.96 0.81
C ARG A 6 4.36 -18.77 1.33
N LEU A 7 5.20 -18.19 2.18
CA LEU A 7 6.29 -18.90 2.87
C LEU A 7 5.75 -20.01 3.77
N LEU A 8 4.66 -19.72 4.49
CA LEU A 8 3.99 -20.66 5.39
C LEU A 8 3.01 -21.61 4.70
N GLU A 9 2.83 -21.46 3.38
CA GLU A 9 1.90 -22.26 2.57
C GLU A 9 0.48 -22.26 3.17
N TYR A 10 -0.12 -21.07 3.26
CA TYR A 10 -1.50 -20.92 3.75
C TYR A 10 -2.50 -21.72 2.91
N SER A 11 -3.34 -22.52 3.57
CA SER A 11 -4.43 -23.26 2.95
C SER A 11 -5.78 -22.60 3.22
N PRO A 12 -6.40 -21.91 2.23
CA PRO A 12 -7.70 -21.27 2.41
C PRO A 12 -8.81 -22.26 2.79
N LYS A 13 -8.72 -23.51 2.30
CA LYS A 13 -9.70 -24.57 2.59
C LYS A 13 -9.69 -25.01 4.05
N ARG A 14 -8.53 -24.99 4.70
CA ARG A 14 -8.35 -25.43 6.09
C ARG A 14 -8.28 -24.25 7.07
N GLY A 15 -8.05 -23.03 6.57
CA GLY A 15 -7.80 -21.86 7.39
C GLY A 15 -6.48 -21.94 8.18
N THR A 16 -5.54 -22.79 7.75
CA THR A 16 -4.30 -23.09 8.48
C THR A 16 -3.08 -23.06 7.58
N PHE A 17 -1.91 -22.90 8.18
CA PHE A 17 -0.61 -22.97 7.51
C PHE A 17 -0.11 -24.41 7.45
N ILE A 18 0.43 -24.81 6.29
CA ILE A 18 1.03 -26.14 6.10
C ILE A 18 2.41 -26.21 6.77
N LYS A 19 3.15 -25.08 6.82
CA LYS A 19 4.38 -24.97 7.59
C LYS A 19 4.07 -24.67 9.05
N ASN A 20 4.64 -25.49 9.94
CA ASN A 20 4.40 -25.46 11.37
C ASN A 20 5.52 -26.21 12.11
N SER A 21 5.34 -26.51 13.39
CA SER A 21 6.34 -27.19 14.22
C SER A 21 6.66 -28.62 13.80
N GLU A 22 5.71 -29.31 13.16
CA GLU A 22 5.89 -30.69 12.66
C GLU A 22 6.48 -30.71 11.23
N ASN A 23 6.24 -29.64 10.47
CA ASN A 23 6.75 -29.45 9.11
C ASN A 23 7.38 -28.05 8.99
N PRO A 24 8.59 -27.85 9.55
CA PRO A 24 9.17 -26.52 9.62
C PRO A 24 9.69 -26.05 8.25
N ILE A 25 10.03 -24.76 8.19
CA ILE A 25 10.69 -24.12 7.06
C ILE A 25 12.13 -24.64 7.02
N LYS A 26 12.51 -25.24 5.89
CA LYS A 26 13.85 -25.80 5.68
C LYS A 26 14.77 -24.73 5.11
N THR A 27 15.36 -23.92 5.99
CA THR A 27 16.34 -22.89 5.61
C THR A 27 17.22 -22.52 6.79
N ASP A 28 18.43 -22.04 6.49
CA ASP A 28 19.40 -21.62 7.49
C ASP A 28 19.15 -20.20 7.99
N VAL A 29 18.59 -19.33 7.12
CA VAL A 29 18.35 -17.91 7.43
C VAL A 29 16.99 -17.47 6.88
N ILE A 30 16.21 -16.82 7.73
CA ILE A 30 14.95 -16.14 7.37
C ILE A 30 15.13 -14.65 7.62
N ILE A 31 14.88 -13.84 6.59
CA ILE A 31 14.86 -12.38 6.69
C ILE A 31 13.41 -11.95 6.50
N LEU A 32 12.86 -11.26 7.49
CA LEU A 32 11.56 -10.61 7.40
C LEU A 32 11.77 -9.11 7.25
N ASP A 33 11.13 -8.55 6.23
CA ASP A 33 11.05 -7.12 6.01
C ASP A 33 9.66 -6.61 6.41
N GLU A 34 9.54 -5.32 6.71
CA GLU A 34 8.28 -4.65 7.14
C GLU A 34 7.60 -5.34 8.36
N VAL A 35 8.40 -5.75 9.35
CA VAL A 35 7.92 -6.50 10.53
C VAL A 35 6.91 -5.70 11.38
N SER A 36 6.95 -4.37 11.32
CA SER A 36 5.97 -3.45 11.92
C SER A 36 4.53 -3.72 11.47
N MET A 37 4.33 -4.32 10.29
CA MET A 37 3.01 -4.69 9.77
C MET A 37 2.50 -6.08 10.21
N ILE A 38 3.32 -6.88 10.90
CA ILE A 38 2.98 -8.25 11.29
C ILE A 38 2.21 -8.24 12.63
N ASP A 39 1.06 -8.92 12.67
CA ASP A 39 0.29 -9.12 13.90
C ASP A 39 0.76 -10.34 14.73
N ILE A 40 0.30 -10.42 15.98
CA ILE A 40 0.68 -11.48 16.93
C ILE A 40 0.38 -12.88 16.38
N LEU A 41 -0.74 -13.05 15.68
CA LEU A 41 -1.17 -14.36 15.21
C LEU A 41 -0.25 -14.86 14.10
N LEU A 42 0.06 -14.00 13.12
CA LEU A 42 0.94 -14.33 12.01
C LEU A 42 2.38 -14.56 12.49
N MET A 43 2.89 -13.74 13.40
CA MET A 43 4.22 -13.95 13.99
C MET A 43 4.29 -15.27 14.75
N ASN A 44 3.29 -15.60 15.56
CA ASN A 44 3.22 -16.87 16.27
C ASN A 44 3.22 -18.07 15.31
N SER A 45 2.44 -18.00 14.23
CA SER A 45 2.46 -19.02 13.18
C SER A 45 3.82 -19.15 12.51
N LEU A 46 4.49 -18.03 12.24
CA LEU A 46 5.83 -18.04 11.67
C LEU A 46 6.84 -18.67 12.62
N LEU A 47 6.91 -18.23 13.87
CA LEU A 47 7.87 -18.73 14.86
C LEU A 47 7.72 -20.23 15.10
N LYS A 48 6.49 -20.76 15.12
CA LYS A 48 6.24 -22.20 15.18
C LYS A 48 6.81 -22.97 14.00
N ALA A 49 6.96 -22.34 12.84
CA ALA A 49 7.48 -22.95 11.63
C ALA A 49 9.00 -22.75 11.45
N VAL A 50 9.67 -21.98 12.32
CA VAL A 50 11.12 -21.78 12.28
C VAL A 50 11.81 -23.02 12.88
N SER A 51 12.76 -23.60 12.15
CA SER A 51 13.54 -24.75 12.63
C SER A 51 14.54 -24.31 13.72
N SER A 52 14.86 -25.20 14.65
CA SER A 52 15.98 -24.97 15.57
C SER A 52 17.29 -24.79 14.80
N GLY A 53 18.07 -23.77 15.16
CA GLY A 53 19.32 -23.41 14.48
C GLY A 53 19.16 -22.45 13.30
N THR A 54 17.93 -22.15 12.85
CA THR A 54 17.69 -21.12 11.83
C THR A 54 17.90 -19.72 12.41
N ILE A 55 18.63 -18.87 11.69
CA ILE A 55 18.80 -17.46 12.03
C ILE A 55 17.57 -16.68 11.54
N LEU A 56 16.89 -15.96 12.44
CA LEU A 56 15.78 -15.08 12.10
C LEU A 56 16.22 -13.61 12.22
N ILE A 57 16.16 -12.88 11.11
CA ILE A 57 16.46 -11.44 11.05
C ILE A 57 15.15 -10.69 10.83
N LEU A 58 14.83 -9.77 11.72
CA LEU A 58 13.64 -8.93 11.69
C LEU A 58 14.04 -7.51 11.29
N ILE A 59 13.42 -6.99 10.22
CA ILE A 59 13.65 -5.65 9.69
C ILE A 59 12.31 -4.92 9.65
N GLY A 60 12.27 -3.69 10.15
CA GLY A 60 11.06 -2.86 10.13
C GLY A 60 11.30 -1.50 10.77
N ASP A 61 10.31 -0.62 10.65
CA ASP A 61 10.33 0.70 11.25
C ASP A 61 9.36 0.75 12.44
N VAL A 62 9.90 0.95 13.64
CA VAL A 62 9.13 1.03 14.89
C VAL A 62 8.24 2.26 14.96
N ASP A 63 8.55 3.29 14.16
CA ASP A 63 7.81 4.56 14.11
C ASP A 63 6.72 4.54 13.01
N GLN A 64 6.58 3.45 12.25
CA GLN A 64 5.49 3.25 11.28
C GLN A 64 4.15 2.97 12.00
N LEU A 65 3.03 3.13 11.28
CA LEU A 65 1.72 2.70 11.79
C LEU A 65 1.75 1.20 12.14
N PRO A 66 1.18 0.80 13.29
CA PRO A 66 1.18 -0.58 13.73
C PRO A 66 0.35 -1.47 12.80
N SER A 67 0.51 -2.79 12.93
CA SER A 67 -0.32 -3.76 12.23
C SER A 67 -1.81 -3.50 12.46
N VAL A 68 -2.64 -3.79 11.45
CA VAL A 68 -4.11 -3.72 11.58
C VAL A 68 -4.62 -4.77 12.57
N GLY A 69 -3.96 -5.92 12.63
CA GLY A 69 -4.24 -6.97 13.62
C GLY A 69 -3.70 -6.61 15.02
N PRO A 70 -4.06 -7.38 16.05
CA PRO A 70 -3.68 -7.09 17.42
C PRO A 70 -2.17 -7.26 17.66
N GLY A 71 -1.62 -6.33 18.45
CA GLY A 71 -0.26 -6.37 18.99
C GLY A 71 0.69 -5.32 18.42
N ASN A 72 1.85 -5.16 19.05
CA ASN A 72 2.94 -4.30 18.59
C ASN A 72 4.29 -5.01 18.71
N ILE A 73 4.42 -6.13 17.98
CA ILE A 73 5.51 -7.09 18.15
C ILE A 73 6.89 -6.45 18.01
N LEU A 74 7.11 -5.63 16.98
CA LEU A 74 8.43 -5.06 16.74
C LEU A 74 8.86 -4.19 17.92
N LYS A 75 7.95 -3.36 18.42
CA LYS A 75 8.20 -2.52 19.59
C LYS A 75 8.42 -3.36 20.85
N ASP A 76 7.54 -4.32 21.10
CA ASP A 76 7.62 -5.18 22.29
C ASP A 76 8.93 -6.00 22.31
N ILE A 77 9.40 -6.46 21.15
CA ILE A 77 10.70 -7.14 21.01
C ILE A 77 11.85 -6.20 21.34
N ILE A 78 11.83 -4.96 20.83
CA ILE A 78 12.87 -3.97 21.09
C ILE A 78 12.89 -3.61 22.59
N ASP A 79 11.73 -3.34 23.17
CA ASP A 79 11.56 -2.94 24.57
C ASP A 79 11.89 -4.09 25.54
N SER A 80 11.89 -5.35 25.09
CA SER A 80 12.24 -6.50 25.92
C SER A 80 13.71 -6.56 26.31
N GLU A 81 14.60 -5.91 25.54
CA GLU A 81 16.06 -5.96 25.69
C GLU A 81 16.66 -7.39 25.65
N THR A 82 15.87 -8.40 25.28
CA THR A 82 16.31 -9.81 25.27
C THR A 82 16.91 -10.26 23.95
N ILE A 83 16.56 -9.56 22.86
CA ILE A 83 16.98 -9.88 21.49
C ILE A 83 17.98 -8.81 21.03
N PRO A 84 19.07 -9.17 20.33
CA PRO A 84 20.00 -8.19 19.78
C PRO A 84 19.31 -7.24 18.79
N VAL A 85 19.33 -5.93 19.09
CA VAL A 85 18.74 -4.89 18.24
C VAL A 85 19.81 -3.96 17.72
N VAL A 86 19.75 -3.67 16.42
CA VAL A 86 20.57 -2.63 15.78
C VAL A 86 19.65 -1.56 15.21
N ARG A 87 19.71 -0.34 15.77
CA ARG A 87 18.94 0.79 15.25
C ARG A 87 19.78 1.59 14.24
N LEU A 88 19.32 1.63 13.00
CA LEU A 88 19.95 2.45 11.96
C LEU A 88 19.50 3.90 12.12
N THR A 89 20.42 4.79 12.44
CA THR A 89 20.13 6.23 12.68
C THR A 89 20.61 7.15 11.57
N ARG A 90 21.41 6.63 10.63
CA ARG A 90 21.97 7.40 9.52
C ARG A 90 21.17 7.18 8.26
N ILE A 91 20.63 8.26 7.71
CA ILE A 91 19.93 8.26 6.42
C ILE A 91 20.92 8.57 5.30
N PHE A 92 21.07 7.63 4.36
CA PHE A 92 21.94 7.76 3.20
C PHE A 92 21.22 8.21 1.92
N ARG A 93 19.92 8.55 2.00
CA ARG A 93 19.15 9.05 0.86
C ARG A 93 19.72 10.40 0.39
N GLN A 94 19.79 10.61 -0.92
CA GLN A 94 20.28 11.85 -1.52
C GLN A 94 19.51 13.05 -0.94
N ASP A 95 20.25 14.06 -0.46
CA ASP A 95 19.82 15.27 0.27
C ASP A 95 19.31 15.09 1.71
N GLN A 96 20.23 15.20 2.68
CA GLN A 96 19.94 15.51 4.10
C GLN A 96 19.15 16.83 4.31
N ARG A 97 18.80 17.54 3.22
CA ARG A 97 18.00 18.77 3.19
C ARG A 97 16.57 18.55 2.71
N SER A 98 16.18 17.32 2.36
CA SER A 98 14.79 16.98 2.01
C SER A 98 13.84 17.35 3.14
N LEU A 99 12.84 18.20 2.85
CA LEU A 99 11.87 18.60 3.86
C LEU A 99 10.94 17.44 4.24
N ILE A 100 10.77 16.44 3.36
CA ILE A 100 10.03 15.22 3.68
C ILE A 100 10.71 14.49 4.85
N ILE A 101 12.03 14.28 4.78
CA ILE A 101 12.80 13.59 5.82
C ILE A 101 12.82 14.40 7.12
N VAL A 102 13.09 15.70 7.01
CA VAL A 102 13.11 16.60 8.17
C VAL A 102 11.75 16.60 8.88
N ASN A 103 10.66 16.68 8.13
CA ASN A 103 9.32 16.71 8.70
C ASN A 103 8.90 15.36 9.30
N ALA A 104 9.32 14.23 8.72
CA ALA A 104 9.09 12.91 9.31
C ALA A 104 9.69 12.80 10.72
N HIS A 105 10.97 13.19 10.89
CA HIS A 105 11.61 13.21 12.21
C HIS A 105 10.90 14.15 13.19
N ARG A 106 10.50 15.34 12.75
CA ARG A 106 9.79 16.30 13.61
C ARG A 106 8.47 15.72 14.10
N VAL A 107 7.71 15.05 13.25
CA VAL A 107 6.46 14.39 13.65
C VAL A 107 6.72 13.31 14.71
N ASN A 108 7.74 12.46 14.53
CA ASN A 108 8.12 11.43 15.51
C ASN A 108 8.56 12.04 16.86
N GLU A 109 9.16 13.24 16.83
CA GLU A 109 9.55 14.00 18.02
C GLU A 109 8.40 14.83 18.63
N GLY A 110 7.18 14.75 18.10
CA GLY A 110 6.04 15.55 18.53
C GLY A 110 6.15 17.04 18.19
N LYS A 111 7.03 17.40 17.25
CA LYS A 111 7.25 18.78 16.79
C LYS A 111 6.45 19.04 15.50
N TYR A 112 5.90 20.25 15.39
CA TYR A 112 5.17 20.68 14.21
C TYR A 112 6.07 20.70 12.95
N PRO A 113 5.61 20.24 11.77
CA PRO A 113 6.38 20.27 10.52
C PRO A 113 6.82 21.67 10.10
N VAL A 114 7.99 21.76 9.45
CA VAL A 114 8.41 22.99 8.77
C VAL A 114 7.62 23.10 7.46
N ILE A 115 6.70 24.07 7.43
CA ILE A 115 5.82 24.34 6.28
C ILE A 115 6.30 25.50 5.39
N LYS A 116 7.28 26.28 5.86
CA LYS A 116 7.88 27.41 5.14
C LYS A 116 9.39 27.17 5.01
N GLY A 117 9.91 27.15 3.80
CA GLY A 117 11.33 26.96 3.54
C GLY A 117 11.85 27.87 2.43
N GLU A 118 13.00 28.51 2.67
CA GLU A 118 13.78 29.17 1.63
C GLU A 118 14.58 28.10 0.86
N ARG A 119 14.16 27.83 -0.39
CA ARG A 119 14.65 26.81 -1.35
C ARG A 119 13.88 25.48 -1.32
N GLU A 120 12.98 25.39 -2.31
CA GLU A 120 12.32 24.23 -2.92
C GLU A 120 13.13 22.90 -2.84
N ARG A 121 12.52 21.70 -2.85
CA ARG A 121 11.73 21.20 -4.01
C ARG A 121 10.73 20.07 -3.75
N ASP A 122 10.74 19.40 -2.61
CA ASP A 122 10.07 18.11 -2.43
C ASP A 122 8.86 18.09 -1.48
N PHE A 123 8.71 19.08 -0.59
CA PHE A 123 7.57 19.22 0.30
C PHE A 123 6.85 20.55 0.10
N TYR A 124 5.52 20.50 -0.03
CA TYR A 124 4.67 21.69 -0.15
C TYR A 124 3.49 21.55 0.80
N PHE A 125 3.19 22.62 1.53
CA PHE A 125 2.00 22.74 2.35
C PHE A 125 1.03 23.71 1.69
N ILE A 126 -0.20 23.25 1.45
CA ILE A 126 -1.29 24.06 0.89
C ILE A 126 -2.43 24.00 1.90
N GLU A 127 -2.64 25.12 2.58
CA GLU A 127 -3.74 25.27 3.54
C GLU A 127 -5.05 25.53 2.79
N GLU A 128 -6.09 24.80 3.17
CA GLU A 128 -7.45 24.99 2.70
C GLU A 128 -8.42 24.46 3.76
N GLU A 129 -9.36 25.31 4.17
CA GLU A 129 -10.34 24.98 5.21
C GLU A 129 -11.63 24.42 4.62
N ASP A 130 -11.98 24.82 3.39
CA ASP A 130 -13.17 24.34 2.70
C ASP A 130 -12.90 22.98 2.03
N PRO A 131 -13.60 21.89 2.44
CA PRO A 131 -13.34 20.56 1.91
C PRO A 131 -13.59 20.42 0.40
N GLN A 132 -14.58 21.13 -0.14
CA GLN A 132 -14.89 21.10 -1.57
C GLN A 132 -13.80 21.81 -2.38
N VAL A 133 -13.33 22.97 -1.91
CA VAL A 133 -12.21 23.70 -2.53
C VAL A 133 -10.93 22.88 -2.44
N ALA A 134 -10.69 22.20 -1.31
CA ALA A 134 -9.54 21.32 -1.12
C ALA A 134 -9.55 20.16 -2.14
N ALA A 135 -10.69 19.50 -2.31
CA ALA A 135 -10.83 18.44 -3.31
C ALA A 135 -10.55 18.95 -4.73
N GLN A 136 -11.07 20.13 -5.09
CA GLN A 136 -10.82 20.74 -6.40
C GLN A 136 -9.35 21.11 -6.62
N LYS A 137 -8.67 21.60 -5.58
CA LYS A 137 -7.22 21.86 -5.59
C LYS A 137 -6.44 20.56 -5.81
N ILE A 138 -6.76 19.49 -5.09
CA ILE A 138 -6.12 18.17 -5.26
C ILE A 138 -6.24 17.68 -6.70
N ILE A 139 -7.45 17.75 -7.29
CA ILE A 139 -7.68 17.35 -8.69
C ILE A 139 -6.81 18.18 -9.63
N ASN A 140 -6.74 19.50 -9.45
CA ASN A 140 -5.90 20.37 -10.29
C ASN A 140 -4.40 20.07 -10.14
N LEU A 141 -3.94 19.74 -8.93
CA LEU A 141 -2.56 19.33 -8.68
C LEU A 141 -2.21 18.07 -9.47
N CYS A 142 -3.06 17.04 -9.39
CA CYS A 142 -2.84 15.74 -10.04
C CYS A 142 -3.00 15.81 -11.56
N THR A 143 -3.91 16.65 -12.08
CA THR A 143 -4.24 16.68 -13.51
C THR A 143 -3.42 17.69 -14.31
N VAL A 144 -3.00 18.80 -13.68
CA VAL A 144 -2.36 19.93 -14.39
C VAL A 144 -0.99 20.25 -13.79
N ARG A 145 -0.93 20.65 -12.51
CA ARG A 145 0.26 21.32 -11.95
C ARG A 145 1.45 20.37 -11.82
N LEU A 146 1.26 19.19 -11.22
CA LEU A 146 2.34 18.22 -11.02
C LEU A 146 2.79 17.57 -12.34
N PRO A 147 1.89 17.08 -13.21
CA PRO A 147 2.29 16.56 -14.51
C PRO A 147 3.06 17.57 -15.36
N SER A 148 2.62 18.84 -15.38
CA SER A 148 3.28 19.88 -16.16
C SER A 148 4.66 20.27 -15.59
N LYS A 149 4.79 20.35 -14.26
CA LYS A 149 6.05 20.73 -13.59
C LYS A 149 7.10 19.61 -13.68
N TYR A 150 6.70 18.36 -13.48
CA TYR A 150 7.61 17.22 -13.35
C TYR A 150 7.66 16.30 -14.57
N LYS A 151 6.79 16.50 -15.57
CA LYS A 151 6.69 15.67 -16.79
C LYS A 151 6.45 14.18 -16.50
N ILE A 152 5.49 13.91 -15.64
CA ILE A 152 5.13 12.58 -15.15
C ILE A 152 3.73 12.15 -15.62
N ASP A 153 3.45 10.85 -15.66
CA ASP A 153 2.11 10.31 -15.94
C ASP A 153 1.18 10.62 -14.74
N PRO A 154 0.10 11.41 -14.93
CA PRO A 154 -0.82 11.74 -13.85
C PRO A 154 -1.50 10.52 -13.21
N VAL A 155 -1.58 9.40 -13.91
CA VAL A 155 -2.20 8.17 -13.41
C VAL A 155 -1.16 7.24 -12.78
N GLY A 156 -0.08 6.95 -13.52
CA GLY A 156 0.96 6.00 -13.09
C GLY A 156 1.85 6.51 -11.96
N ASP A 157 2.26 7.79 -12.02
CA ASP A 157 3.37 8.30 -11.19
C ASP A 157 2.90 9.10 -9.96
N ILE A 158 1.59 9.37 -9.86
CA ILE A 158 1.01 10.14 -8.76
C ILE A 158 0.10 9.24 -7.93
N GLN A 159 0.27 9.28 -6.61
CA GLN A 159 -0.61 8.63 -5.65
C GLN A 159 -1.17 9.65 -4.68
N VAL A 160 -2.50 9.70 -4.57
CA VAL A 160 -3.18 10.51 -3.54
C VAL A 160 -3.42 9.63 -2.31
N LEU A 161 -3.07 10.15 -1.14
CA LEU A 161 -3.32 9.52 0.15
C LEU A 161 -4.34 10.35 0.92
N SER A 162 -5.37 9.69 1.45
CA SER A 162 -6.38 10.32 2.31
C SER A 162 -6.51 9.57 3.64
N PRO A 163 -6.62 10.24 4.79
CA PRO A 163 -6.82 9.57 6.07
C PRO A 163 -8.21 8.94 6.20
N MET A 164 -9.19 9.38 5.40
CA MET A 164 -10.60 8.97 5.50
C MET A 164 -11.11 8.38 4.18
N TYR A 165 -12.07 7.45 4.28
CA TYR A 165 -12.79 6.94 3.10
C TYR A 165 -13.85 7.93 2.61
N LYS A 166 -14.66 8.45 3.54
CA LYS A 166 -15.82 9.32 3.26
C LYS A 166 -15.46 10.80 3.40
N GLY A 167 -16.31 11.65 2.82
CA GLY A 167 -16.18 13.11 2.81
C GLY A 167 -15.64 13.63 1.47
N GLU A 168 -15.64 14.95 1.31
CA GLU A 168 -15.20 15.62 0.06
C GLU A 168 -13.74 15.32 -0.30
N VAL A 169 -12.87 15.28 0.70
CA VAL A 169 -11.45 14.87 0.57
C VAL A 169 -11.22 13.40 0.94
N GLY A 170 -12.29 12.62 1.06
CA GLY A 170 -12.23 11.18 1.30
C GLY A 170 -11.77 10.42 0.06
N ALA A 171 -11.13 9.26 0.27
CA ALA A 171 -10.62 8.44 -0.83
C ALA A 171 -11.70 8.07 -1.86
N ASP A 172 -12.96 7.84 -1.44
CA ASP A 172 -14.04 7.47 -2.35
C ASP A 172 -14.41 8.61 -3.31
N ASN A 173 -14.60 9.83 -2.78
CA ASN A 173 -14.93 11.00 -3.58
C ASN A 173 -13.78 11.42 -4.49
N LEU A 174 -12.54 11.37 -3.97
CA LEU A 174 -11.35 11.67 -4.74
C LEU A 174 -11.14 10.65 -5.86
N ASN A 175 -11.40 9.36 -5.63
CA ASN A 175 -11.34 8.35 -6.69
C ASN A 175 -12.33 8.64 -7.82
N TYR A 176 -13.58 8.97 -7.48
CA TYR A 176 -14.57 9.35 -8.48
C TYR A 176 -14.11 10.58 -9.28
N SER A 177 -13.78 11.66 -8.57
CA SER A 177 -13.46 12.95 -9.20
C SER A 177 -12.18 12.91 -10.03
N LEU A 178 -11.13 12.24 -9.54
CA LEU A 178 -9.89 12.03 -10.30
C LEU A 178 -10.12 11.13 -11.51
N ARG A 179 -10.95 10.08 -11.39
CA ARG A 179 -11.30 9.25 -12.55
C ARG A 179 -12.05 10.05 -13.60
N GLU A 180 -13.02 10.89 -13.23
CA GLU A 180 -13.71 11.73 -14.22
C GLU A 180 -12.76 12.75 -14.88
N ALA A 181 -11.80 13.29 -14.14
CA ALA A 181 -10.82 14.23 -14.69
C ALA A 181 -9.75 13.57 -15.58
N LEU A 182 -9.28 12.37 -15.22
CA LEU A 182 -8.16 11.70 -15.87
C LEU A 182 -8.58 10.60 -16.88
N ASN A 183 -9.79 10.05 -16.73
CA ASN A 183 -10.30 8.93 -17.52
C ASN A 183 -11.82 9.02 -17.79
N SER A 184 -12.28 10.12 -18.38
CA SER A 184 -13.71 10.38 -18.67
C SER A 184 -14.32 9.55 -19.80
N LYS A 185 -13.53 9.10 -20.77
CA LYS A 185 -14.04 8.53 -22.05
C LYS A 185 -13.79 7.04 -22.26
N GLY A 186 -13.24 6.33 -21.27
CA GLY A 186 -12.95 4.90 -21.41
C GLY A 186 -14.23 4.07 -21.57
N LYS A 187 -14.16 2.99 -22.38
CA LYS A 187 -15.21 1.96 -22.41
C LYS A 187 -15.48 1.52 -20.96
N GLN A 188 -16.74 1.59 -20.55
CA GLN A 188 -17.16 1.37 -19.17
C GLN A 188 -17.93 0.06 -19.05
N ILE A 189 -17.73 -0.62 -17.92
CA ILE A 189 -18.64 -1.68 -17.46
C ILE A 189 -19.29 -1.26 -16.14
N LYS A 190 -20.51 -1.73 -15.93
CA LYS A 190 -21.20 -1.68 -14.65
C LYS A 190 -21.74 -3.08 -14.35
N TYR A 191 -21.29 -3.66 -13.25
CA TYR A 191 -21.73 -4.97 -12.78
C TYR A 191 -22.02 -4.89 -11.29
N GLY A 192 -23.30 -5.03 -10.92
CA GLY A 192 -23.78 -4.73 -9.57
C GLY A 192 -23.42 -3.30 -9.14
N ASN A 193 -22.68 -3.19 -8.04
CA ASN A 193 -22.19 -1.92 -7.50
C ASN A 193 -20.81 -1.52 -8.01
N HIS A 194 -20.17 -2.34 -8.84
CA HIS A 194 -18.83 -2.11 -9.35
C HIS A 194 -18.89 -1.47 -10.73
N SER A 195 -18.04 -0.46 -10.96
CA SER A 195 -17.92 0.15 -12.27
C SER A 195 -16.50 0.56 -12.57
N PHE A 196 -16.00 0.04 -13.69
CA PHE A 196 -14.63 0.24 -14.16
C PHE A 196 -14.64 0.70 -15.61
N ARG A 197 -13.62 1.48 -15.97
CA ARG A 197 -13.33 1.92 -17.32
C ARG A 197 -12.00 1.36 -17.77
N VAL A 198 -11.86 1.14 -19.07
CA VAL A 198 -10.52 0.92 -19.67
C VAL A 198 -9.63 2.09 -19.26
N ASN A 199 -8.38 1.78 -18.89
CA ASN A 199 -7.36 2.67 -18.31
C ASN A 199 -7.53 3.07 -16.84
N ASP A 200 -8.55 2.59 -16.12
CA ASP A 200 -8.67 2.88 -14.69
C ASP A 200 -7.48 2.35 -13.89
N LYS A 201 -7.00 3.17 -12.95
CA LYS A 201 -6.09 2.76 -11.89
C LYS A 201 -6.89 2.03 -10.81
N VAL A 202 -6.57 0.76 -10.60
CA VAL A 202 -7.28 -0.12 -9.67
C VAL A 202 -6.30 -0.74 -8.68
N MET A 203 -6.83 -1.21 -7.55
CA MET A 203 -6.10 -1.93 -6.53
C MET A 203 -6.85 -3.21 -6.16
N GLN A 204 -6.10 -4.29 -6.01
CA GLN A 204 -6.61 -5.55 -5.47
C GLN A 204 -6.82 -5.40 -3.97
N ILE A 205 -7.99 -5.79 -3.45
CA ILE A 205 -8.31 -5.66 -2.02
C ILE A 205 -8.30 -7.00 -1.26
N LYS A 206 -8.07 -8.11 -1.96
CA LYS A 206 -8.03 -9.45 -1.38
C LYS A 206 -6.94 -10.29 -2.04
N ASN A 207 -6.23 -11.10 -1.27
CA ASN A 207 -5.27 -12.04 -1.86
C ASN A 207 -5.99 -13.09 -2.73
N ASN A 208 -5.58 -13.18 -3.99
CA ASN A 208 -6.04 -14.20 -4.92
C ASN A 208 -4.81 -15.02 -5.36
N TYR A 209 -4.63 -16.17 -4.72
CA TYR A 209 -3.44 -17.01 -4.89
C TYR A 209 -3.41 -17.72 -6.24
N ASP A 210 -4.57 -18.05 -6.82
CA ASP A 210 -4.67 -18.70 -8.13
C ASP A 210 -4.21 -17.75 -9.24
N LYS A 211 -4.56 -16.47 -9.11
CA LYS A 211 -4.12 -15.40 -10.02
C LYS A 211 -2.77 -14.81 -9.62
N GLU A 212 -2.24 -15.18 -8.45
CA GLU A 212 -1.03 -14.65 -7.86
C GLU A 212 -1.02 -13.09 -7.85
N VAL A 213 -2.08 -12.51 -7.30
CA VAL A 213 -2.22 -11.07 -7.00
C VAL A 213 -2.59 -10.89 -5.53
N PHE A 214 -2.08 -9.84 -4.91
CA PHE A 214 -2.15 -9.63 -3.47
C PHE A 214 -2.86 -8.33 -3.12
N ASN A 215 -3.43 -8.28 -1.91
CA ASN A 215 -4.05 -7.07 -1.38
C ASN A 215 -3.03 -5.93 -1.36
N GLY A 216 -3.39 -4.80 -1.96
CA GLY A 216 -2.51 -3.63 -2.14
C GLY A 216 -1.89 -3.54 -3.53
N ASP A 217 -1.90 -4.62 -4.33
CA ASP A 217 -1.35 -4.57 -5.70
C ASP A 217 -2.12 -3.55 -6.55
N ILE A 218 -1.40 -2.57 -7.09
CA ILE A 218 -1.94 -1.56 -7.99
C ILE A 218 -1.77 -2.00 -9.44
N GLY A 219 -2.83 -1.87 -10.22
CA GLY A 219 -2.87 -2.23 -11.63
C GLY A 219 -3.62 -1.21 -12.47
N ARG A 220 -3.61 -1.44 -13.78
CA ARG A 220 -4.35 -0.63 -14.76
C ARG A 220 -5.25 -1.51 -15.61
N VAL A 221 -6.52 -1.16 -15.72
CA VAL A 221 -7.46 -1.86 -16.59
C VAL A 221 -7.01 -1.68 -18.04
N LYS A 222 -6.77 -2.78 -18.76
CA LYS A 222 -6.29 -2.78 -20.15
C LYS A 222 -7.40 -3.04 -21.16
N ASN A 223 -8.31 -3.96 -20.84
CA ASN A 223 -9.40 -4.30 -21.72
C ASN A 223 -10.64 -4.68 -20.92
N ILE A 224 -11.80 -4.47 -21.53
CA ILE A 224 -13.10 -4.93 -21.04
C ILE A 224 -13.78 -5.62 -22.20
N ASP A 225 -13.94 -6.92 -22.08
CA ASP A 225 -14.71 -7.76 -23.00
C ASP A 225 -16.10 -7.99 -22.41
N ALA A 226 -17.12 -7.46 -23.09
CA ALA A 226 -18.49 -7.56 -22.63
C ALA A 226 -19.19 -8.84 -23.12
N GLU A 227 -18.68 -9.46 -24.18
CA GLU A 227 -19.23 -10.72 -24.71
C GLU A 227 -18.77 -11.88 -23.84
N GLU A 228 -17.47 -11.91 -23.54
CA GLU A 228 -16.86 -12.93 -22.68
C GLU A 228 -17.02 -12.63 -21.18
N HIS A 229 -17.56 -11.46 -20.81
CA HIS A 229 -17.67 -10.99 -19.42
C HIS A 229 -16.33 -10.97 -18.66
N ILE A 230 -15.26 -10.54 -19.35
CA ILE A 230 -13.90 -10.51 -18.81
C ILE A 230 -13.37 -9.08 -18.73
N LEU A 231 -12.79 -8.72 -17.59
CA LEU A 231 -11.98 -7.53 -17.40
C LEU A 231 -10.49 -7.91 -17.27
N GLU A 232 -9.63 -7.33 -18.09
CA GLU A 232 -8.18 -7.56 -18.03
C GLU A 232 -7.50 -6.39 -17.30
N VAL A 233 -6.79 -6.69 -16.21
CA VAL A 233 -5.95 -5.74 -15.47
C VAL A 233 -4.49 -6.09 -15.67
N ASN A 234 -3.65 -5.07 -15.88
CA ASN A 234 -2.21 -5.22 -15.87
C ASN A 234 -1.63 -4.74 -14.53
N PHE A 235 -1.12 -5.67 -13.72
CA PHE A 235 -0.38 -5.39 -12.48
C PHE A 235 1.11 -5.46 -12.78
N TYR A 236 1.78 -4.31 -12.91
CA TYR A 236 3.24 -4.22 -13.14
C TYR A 236 3.80 -5.17 -14.23
N GLY A 237 3.09 -5.29 -15.36
CA GLY A 237 3.49 -6.13 -16.50
C GLY A 237 2.82 -7.50 -16.53
N LYS A 238 2.19 -7.93 -15.43
CA LYS A 238 1.39 -9.15 -15.36
C LYS A 238 -0.07 -8.87 -15.72
N LYS A 239 -0.52 -9.46 -16.84
CA LYS A 239 -1.93 -9.43 -17.25
C LYS A 239 -2.73 -10.47 -16.48
N VAL A 240 -3.79 -10.03 -15.84
CA VAL A 240 -4.68 -10.86 -15.03
C VAL A 240 -6.11 -10.63 -15.50
N ARG A 241 -6.84 -11.72 -15.74
CA ARG A 241 -8.24 -11.69 -16.17
C ARG A 241 -9.15 -11.88 -14.96
N TYR A 242 -10.22 -11.09 -14.93
CA TYR A 242 -11.29 -11.15 -13.94
C TYR A 242 -12.60 -11.42 -14.66
N ASP A 243 -13.30 -12.46 -14.23
CA ASP A 243 -14.71 -12.60 -14.53
C ASP A 243 -15.49 -11.48 -13.83
N PHE A 244 -16.63 -11.08 -14.40
CA PHE A 244 -17.44 -10.02 -13.81
C PHE A 244 -17.90 -10.31 -12.37
N SER A 245 -18.08 -11.60 -12.02
CA SER A 245 -18.38 -12.02 -10.64
C SER A 245 -17.27 -11.73 -9.63
N GLU A 246 -16.02 -11.57 -10.10
CA GLU A 246 -14.84 -11.32 -9.27
C GLU A 246 -14.51 -9.83 -9.11
N LEU A 247 -15.27 -8.94 -9.76
CA LEU A 247 -15.01 -7.49 -9.72
C LEU A 247 -15.12 -6.88 -8.31
N GLY A 248 -15.73 -7.59 -7.37
CA GLY A 248 -15.73 -7.24 -5.95
C GLY A 248 -14.34 -7.27 -5.29
N GLU A 249 -13.35 -7.90 -5.93
CA GLU A 249 -11.96 -7.93 -5.45
C GLU A 249 -11.14 -6.70 -5.85
N LEU A 250 -11.70 -5.80 -6.66
CA LEU A 250 -11.05 -4.60 -7.17
C LEU A 250 -11.73 -3.33 -6.66
N VAL A 251 -10.92 -2.29 -6.44
CA VAL A 251 -11.39 -0.92 -6.17
C VAL A 251 -10.57 0.08 -6.99
N LEU A 252 -11.09 1.29 -7.18
CA LEU A 252 -10.29 2.38 -7.76
C LEU A 252 -9.15 2.78 -6.81
N ALA A 253 -8.03 3.22 -7.38
CA ALA A 253 -6.81 3.50 -6.63
C ALA A 253 -6.11 4.81 -7.04
N TYR A 254 -6.86 5.78 -7.60
CA TYR A 254 -6.36 7.14 -7.79
C TYR A 254 -6.08 7.81 -6.43
N ALA A 255 -6.94 7.54 -5.46
CA ALA A 255 -6.75 7.84 -4.05
C ALA A 255 -6.86 6.57 -3.20
N ILE A 256 -5.97 6.40 -2.23
CA ILE A 256 -5.99 5.28 -1.28
C ILE A 256 -5.86 5.82 0.14
N THR A 257 -6.18 4.98 1.13
CA THR A 257 -5.96 5.36 2.53
C THR A 257 -4.51 5.18 2.93
N VAL A 258 -4.07 5.96 3.92
CA VAL A 258 -2.68 5.89 4.45
C VAL A 258 -2.32 4.47 4.92
N HIS A 259 -3.27 3.74 5.51
CA HIS A 259 -3.06 2.35 5.91
C HIS A 259 -2.82 1.41 4.70
N LYS A 260 -3.48 1.68 3.56
CA LYS A 260 -3.31 0.88 2.34
C LYS A 260 -2.07 1.26 1.53
N SER A 261 -1.36 2.32 1.91
CA SER A 261 -0.09 2.71 1.30
C SER A 261 1.13 2.25 2.09
N GLN A 262 0.95 1.38 3.09
CA GLN A 262 2.08 0.77 3.82
C GLN A 262 2.71 -0.36 3.00
N GLY A 263 4.05 -0.40 2.98
CA GLY A 263 4.85 -1.27 2.11
C GLY A 263 5.17 -0.63 0.77
#